data_AF-A0A3R8N067-F1
#
_entry.id   AF-A0A3R8N067-F1
#
_cell.length_a   1.000
_cell.length_b   1.000
_cell.length_c   1.000
_cell.angle_alpha   90.00
_cell.angle_beta   90.00
_cell.angle_gamma   90.00
#
_symmetry.space_group_name_H-M   'P 1'
#
loop_
_entity.id
_entity.type
_entity.pdbx_description
1 polymer ?
#
loop_
_entity_poly.entity_id
_entity_poly.type
_entity_poly.pdbx_seq_one_letter_code
_entity_poly.pdbx_strand_id
1 'polypeptide(L)'
;MKEFKLPSIKWHDITSHFTRPKLEILSLIIILICALSVFTGRIASKQAMTFNNGALQYNGYVVANKMNGQGKLTFDNGDVYEGQFKNGIFHGQGTYTSASGWVYTGQFKNGYADGKGKLTTEGQAIYEGTFKQGIYQYEN
;
A
#
# COMPACT_ATOMS: atom_id res chain seq x y z
N MET A 1 45.59 -6.14 46.70
CA MET A 1 44.92 -5.53 45.54
C MET A 1 45.74 -5.87 44.30
N LYS A 2 45.18 -6.57 43.30
CA LYS A 2 45.88 -6.90 42.05
C LYS A 2 45.52 -5.84 41.00
N GLU A 3 46.50 -5.15 40.44
CA GLU A 3 46.27 -4.23 39.33
C GLU A 3 45.86 -5.00 38.07
N PHE A 4 44.70 -4.64 37.52
CA PHE A 4 44.19 -5.19 36.27
C PHE A 4 44.81 -4.41 35.11
N LYS A 5 45.79 -5.03 34.43
CA LYS A 5 46.45 -4.45 33.26
C LYS A 5 45.64 -4.79 32.01
N LEU A 6 44.97 -3.80 31.41
CA LEU A 6 44.26 -3.98 30.14
C LEU A 6 45.26 -4.32 29.02
N PRO A 7 44.92 -5.25 28.10
CA PRO A 7 45.77 -5.57 26.98
C PRO A 7 45.90 -4.38 26.03
N SER A 8 47.14 -4.05 25.65
CA SER A 8 47.43 -2.98 24.70
C SER A 8 46.98 -3.41 23.30
N ILE A 9 45.85 -2.86 22.83
CA ILE A 9 45.38 -3.04 21.46
C ILE A 9 46.40 -2.35 20.52
N LYS A 10 47.11 -3.14 19.71
CA LYS A 10 48.04 -2.62 18.71
C LYS A 10 47.27 -2.24 17.45
N TRP A 11 46.99 -0.94 17.30
CA TRP A 11 46.23 -0.37 16.18
C TRP A 11 46.82 -0.65 14.78
N HIS A 12 48.11 -1.02 14.70
CA HIS A 12 48.80 -1.32 13.43
C HIS A 12 48.31 -2.62 12.74
N ASP A 13 47.76 -3.58 13.49
CA ASP A 13 47.25 -4.83 12.91
C ASP A 13 45.90 -4.64 12.20
N ILE A 14 45.15 -3.61 12.60
CA ILE A 14 43.83 -3.28 12.02
C ILE A 14 44.00 -2.57 10.67
N THR A 15 45.11 -1.83 10.47
CA THR A 15 45.32 -0.98 9.29
C THR A 15 45.87 -1.70 8.06
N SER A 16 46.40 -2.93 8.18
CA SER A 16 47.06 -3.63 7.07
C SER A 16 46.09 -4.20 6.01
N HIS A 17 44.82 -4.40 6.39
CA HIS A 17 43.80 -4.98 5.51
C HIS A 17 43.05 -3.93 4.66
N PHE A 18 43.26 -2.63 4.93
CA PHE A 18 42.59 -1.50 4.27
C PHE A 18 43.44 -0.91 3.15
N THR A 19 43.57 -1.63 2.03
CA THR A 19 44.10 -1.02 0.80
C THR A 19 43.01 -0.15 0.16
N ARG A 20 43.39 1.00 -0.42
CA ARG A 20 42.47 1.87 -1.19
C ARG A 20 41.51 1.13 -2.13
N PRO A 21 41.95 0.15 -2.95
CA PRO A 21 41.04 -0.60 -3.82
C PRO A 21 40.01 -1.45 -3.04
N LYS A 22 40.36 -1.98 -1.85
CA LYS A 22 39.40 -2.72 -1.02
C LYS A 22 38.35 -1.80 -0.39
N LEU A 23 38.72 -0.56 -0.06
CA LEU A 23 37.80 0.47 0.43
C LEU A 23 36.85 0.96 -0.68
N GLU A 24 37.34 1.10 -1.91
CA GLU A 24 36.52 1.43 -3.08
C GLU A 24 35.52 0.32 -3.41
N ILE A 25 35.94 -0.94 -3.37
CA ILE A 25 35.02 -2.08 -3.57
C ILE A 25 33.97 -2.13 -2.45
N LEU A 26 34.38 -1.90 -1.20
CA LEU A 26 33.44 -1.86 -0.06
C LEU A 26 32.42 -0.72 -0.21
N SER A 27 32.85 0.47 -0.64
CA SER A 27 31.95 1.61 -0.84
C SER A 27 30.97 1.36 -1.99
N LEU A 28 31.41 0.73 -3.09
CA LEU A 28 30.53 0.33 -4.19
C LEU A 28 29.50 -0.73 -3.75
N ILE A 29 29.90 -1.69 -2.92
CA ILE A 29 28.96 -2.69 -2.36
C ILE A 29 27.93 -2.01 -1.46
N ILE A 30 28.34 -1.07 -0.60
CA ILE A 30 27.42 -0.31 0.26
C ILE A 30 26.44 0.52 -0.58
N ILE A 31 26.94 1.21 -1.62
CA ILE A 31 26.09 1.99 -2.54
C ILE A 31 25.10 1.08 -3.26
N LEU A 32 25.53 -0.09 -3.73
CA LEU A 32 24.67 -1.07 -4.39
C LEU A 32 23.58 -1.59 -3.45
N ILE A 33 23.93 -1.91 -2.20
CA ILE A 33 22.96 -2.33 -1.16
C ILE A 33 21.95 -1.22 -0.85
N CYS A 34 22.42 0.02 -0.70
CA CYS A 34 21.56 1.19 -0.50
C CYS A 34 20.66 1.45 -1.71
N ALA A 35 21.14 1.22 -2.93
CA ALA A 35 20.31 1.35 -4.12
C ALA A 35 19.23 0.25 -4.17
N LEU A 36 19.61 -1.01 -3.89
CA LEU A 36 18.69 -2.16 -3.89
C LEU A 36 17.59 -2.03 -2.83
N SER A 37 17.89 -1.48 -1.66
CA SER A 37 16.89 -1.27 -0.59
C SER A 37 15.77 -0.29 -0.98
N VAL A 38 16.06 0.67 -1.86
CA VAL A 38 15.06 1.58 -2.44
C VAL A 38 14.12 0.83 -3.39
N PHE A 39 14.60 -0.22 -4.07
CA PHE A 39 13.79 -1.03 -4.97
C PHE A 39 12.91 -2.05 -4.22
N THR A 40 13.36 -2.61 -3.09
CA THR A 40 12.56 -3.57 -2.32
C THR A 40 11.32 -2.94 -1.69
N GLY A 41 11.33 -1.65 -1.38
CA GLY A 41 10.18 -0.92 -0.84
C GLY A 41 9.00 -0.74 -1.81
N ARG A 42 9.14 -1.15 -3.08
CA ARG A 42 8.13 -1.00 -4.13
C ARG A 42 7.42 -2.28 -4.52
N ILE A 43 7.77 -3.42 -3.92
CA ILE A 43 7.13 -4.69 -4.25
C ILE A 43 5.79 -4.75 -3.52
N ALA A 44 4.69 -4.68 -4.27
CA ALA A 44 3.36 -4.91 -3.74
C ALA A 44 3.24 -6.35 -3.23
N SER A 45 2.83 -6.52 -1.97
CA SER A 45 2.58 -7.84 -1.38
C SER A 45 1.10 -7.97 -1.04
N LYS A 46 0.51 -9.14 -1.30
CA LYS A 46 -0.87 -9.41 -0.90
C LYS A 46 -0.89 -9.70 0.61
N GLN A 47 -1.67 -8.92 1.36
CA GLN A 47 -1.76 -9.03 2.81
C GLN A 47 -3.23 -9.01 3.25
N ALA A 48 -3.52 -9.72 4.33
CA ALA A 48 -4.74 -9.55 5.10
C ALA A 48 -4.43 -8.64 6.29
N MET A 49 -5.09 -7.48 6.35
CA MET A 49 -4.88 -6.49 7.41
C MET A 49 -6.19 -6.20 8.13
N THR A 50 -6.09 -6.04 9.44
CA THR A 50 -7.19 -5.56 10.27
C THR A 50 -6.83 -4.18 10.80
N PHE A 51 -7.64 -3.18 10.50
CA PHE A 51 -7.48 -1.83 11.02
C PHE A 51 -8.57 -1.51 12.04
N ASN A 52 -8.36 -0.44 12.82
CA ASN A 52 -9.33 0.09 13.78
C ASN A 52 -9.88 -1.00 14.73
N ASN A 53 -8.99 -1.78 15.36
CA ASN A 53 -9.32 -2.84 16.33
C ASN A 53 -10.27 -3.95 15.81
N GLY A 54 -10.37 -4.16 14.51
CA GLY A 54 -11.32 -5.15 13.96
C GLY A 54 -12.30 -4.55 12.95
N ALA A 55 -12.56 -3.25 13.05
CA ALA A 55 -13.64 -2.59 12.32
C ALA A 55 -13.41 -2.50 10.80
N LEU A 56 -12.19 -2.70 10.31
CA LEU A 56 -11.89 -2.75 8.88
C LEU A 56 -11.06 -3.97 8.58
N GLN A 57 -11.54 -4.81 7.65
CA GLN A 57 -10.82 -5.99 7.18
C GLN A 57 -10.44 -5.78 5.71
N TYR A 58 -9.15 -5.78 5.43
CA TYR A 58 -8.62 -5.63 4.08
C TYR A 58 -7.91 -6.90 3.63
N ASN A 59 -8.19 -7.36 2.42
CA ASN A 59 -7.44 -8.40 1.73
C ASN A 59 -7.04 -7.90 0.34
N GLY A 60 -5.76 -7.65 0.13
CA GLY A 60 -5.29 -7.10 -1.13
C GLY A 60 -3.83 -6.70 -1.10
N TYR A 61 -3.42 -5.97 -2.12
CA TYR A 61 -2.03 -5.54 -2.28
C TYR A 61 -1.68 -4.34 -1.40
N VAL A 62 -0.48 -4.37 -0.81
CA VAL A 62 0.05 -3.33 0.07
C VAL A 62 1.41 -2.87 -0.44
N VAL A 63 1.59 -1.56 -0.51
CA VAL A 63 2.86 -0.89 -0.82
C VAL A 63 3.09 0.18 0.24
N ALA A 64 4.27 0.19 0.87
CA ALA A 64 4.64 1.16 1.91
C ALA A 64 3.55 1.34 3.00
N ASN A 65 3.02 0.23 3.54
CA ASN A 65 1.97 0.18 4.55
C ASN A 65 0.63 0.83 4.15
N LYS A 66 0.38 0.97 2.84
CA LYS A 66 -0.89 1.48 2.30
C LYS A 66 -1.50 0.50 1.31
N MET A 67 -2.82 0.38 1.35
CA MET A 67 -3.60 -0.38 0.35
C MET A 67 -3.35 0.21 -1.03
N ASN A 68 -2.94 -0.62 -1.98
CA ASN A 68 -2.56 -0.21 -3.33
C ASN A 68 -2.79 -1.35 -4.31
N GLY A 69 -3.30 -1.07 -5.51
CA GLY A 69 -3.66 -2.12 -6.47
C GLY A 69 -4.97 -2.80 -6.09
N GLN A 70 -5.18 -4.04 -6.53
CA GLN A 70 -6.45 -4.75 -6.28
C GLN A 70 -6.61 -5.17 -4.81
N GLY A 71 -7.82 -5.05 -4.28
CA GLY A 71 -8.14 -5.56 -2.96
C GLY A 71 -9.64 -5.54 -2.66
N LYS A 72 -9.98 -6.14 -1.51
CA LYS A 72 -11.30 -6.14 -0.92
C LYS A 72 -11.22 -5.54 0.48
N LEU A 73 -12.00 -4.50 0.74
CA LEU A 73 -12.17 -3.87 2.04
C LEU A 73 -13.59 -4.13 2.52
N THR A 74 -13.71 -4.71 3.71
CA THR A 74 -14.98 -4.91 4.41
C THR A 74 -15.01 -3.98 5.61
N PHE A 75 -16.08 -3.20 5.70
CA PHE A 75 -16.35 -2.25 6.79
C PHE A 75 -17.15 -2.93 7.90
N ASP A 76 -17.05 -2.39 9.12
CA ASP A 76 -17.79 -2.86 10.30
C ASP A 76 -19.31 -2.83 10.10
N ASN A 77 -19.81 -1.82 9.38
CA ASN A 77 -21.23 -1.71 9.04
C ASN A 77 -21.69 -2.74 7.99
N GLY A 78 -20.81 -3.60 7.49
CA GLY A 78 -21.10 -4.61 6.48
C GLY A 78 -20.94 -4.13 5.03
N ASP A 79 -20.64 -2.84 4.80
CA ASP A 79 -20.31 -2.36 3.47
C ASP A 79 -19.04 -3.06 2.95
N VAL A 80 -18.97 -3.25 1.64
CA VAL A 80 -17.85 -3.91 0.97
C VAL A 80 -17.43 -3.11 -0.25
N TYR A 81 -16.13 -2.87 -0.37
CA TYR A 81 -15.54 -2.41 -1.62
C TYR A 81 -14.57 -3.46 -2.16
N GLU A 82 -14.70 -3.80 -3.43
CA GLU A 82 -13.77 -4.66 -4.15
C GLU A 82 -13.31 -3.98 -5.43
N GLY A 83 -12.01 -3.72 -5.55
CA GLY A 83 -11.47 -2.97 -6.68
C GLY A 83 -10.07 -2.43 -6.44
N GLN A 84 -9.73 -1.41 -7.21
CA GLN A 84 -8.41 -0.81 -7.16
C GLN A 84 -8.28 0.21 -6.02
N PHE A 85 -7.12 0.19 -5.38
CA PHE A 85 -6.73 1.14 -4.35
C PHE A 85 -5.51 1.93 -4.81
N LYS A 86 -5.44 3.19 -4.39
CA LYS A 86 -4.24 4.01 -4.52
C LYS A 86 -4.02 4.76 -3.22
N ASN A 87 -2.89 4.52 -2.57
CA ASN A 87 -2.52 5.16 -1.30
C ASN A 87 -3.59 5.05 -0.19
N GLY A 88 -4.27 3.91 -0.10
CA GLY A 88 -5.29 3.68 0.92
C GLY A 88 -6.72 4.10 0.52
N ILE A 89 -6.92 4.61 -0.69
CA ILE A 89 -8.21 5.18 -1.13
C ILE A 89 -8.71 4.43 -2.37
N PHE A 90 -10.02 4.25 -2.50
CA PHE A 90 -10.64 3.68 -3.70
C PHE A 90 -10.29 4.48 -4.95
N HIS A 91 -9.91 3.77 -6.00
CA HIS A 91 -9.43 4.34 -7.25
C HIS A 91 -9.74 3.41 -8.41
N GLY A 92 -9.63 3.89 -9.66
CA GLY A 92 -9.74 3.03 -10.84
C GLY A 92 -11.09 2.33 -10.92
N GLN A 93 -11.12 1.07 -11.37
CA GLN A 93 -12.35 0.28 -11.43
C GLN A 93 -12.60 -0.45 -10.10
N GLY A 94 -13.85 -0.47 -9.66
CA GLY A 94 -14.27 -1.25 -8.49
C GLY A 94 -15.79 -1.42 -8.39
N THR A 95 -16.20 -2.16 -7.37
CA THR A 95 -17.59 -2.32 -6.96
C THR A 95 -17.71 -1.99 -5.48
N TYR A 96 -18.67 -1.12 -5.15
CA TYR A 96 -19.10 -0.85 -3.78
C TYR A 96 -20.47 -1.50 -3.58
N THR A 97 -20.58 -2.37 -2.58
CA THR A 97 -21.82 -2.99 -2.14
C THR A 97 -22.13 -2.47 -0.75
N SER A 98 -23.24 -1.76 -0.61
CA SER A 98 -23.68 -1.33 0.70
C SER A 98 -24.40 -2.46 1.43
N ALA A 99 -24.25 -2.52 2.75
CA ALA A 99 -25.01 -3.38 3.64
C ALA A 99 -26.52 -3.15 3.52
N SER A 100 -26.96 -1.94 3.14
CA SER A 100 -28.37 -1.64 2.88
C SER A 100 -28.90 -2.27 1.58
N GLY A 101 -28.01 -2.69 0.66
CA GLY A 101 -28.36 -3.50 -0.51
C GLY A 101 -28.15 -2.83 -1.86
N TRP A 102 -27.85 -1.52 -1.93
CA TRP A 102 -27.47 -0.88 -3.19
C TRP A 102 -26.03 -1.20 -3.59
N VAL A 103 -25.77 -1.24 -4.89
CA VAL A 103 -24.48 -1.61 -5.49
C VAL A 103 -24.08 -0.61 -6.55
N TYR A 104 -22.86 -0.08 -6.47
CA TYR A 104 -22.24 0.69 -7.54
C TYR A 104 -21.07 -0.08 -8.13
N THR A 105 -21.04 -0.26 -9.46
CA THR A 105 -19.90 -0.80 -10.20
C THR A 105 -19.42 0.21 -11.23
N GLY A 106 -18.15 0.60 -11.19
CA GLY A 106 -17.60 1.56 -12.12
C GLY A 106 -16.31 2.22 -11.66
N GLN A 107 -16.09 3.44 -12.16
CA GLN A 107 -14.89 4.20 -11.90
C GLN A 107 -14.93 4.93 -10.55
N PHE A 108 -13.80 4.90 -9.85
CA PHE A 108 -13.57 5.58 -8.59
C PHE A 108 -12.39 6.54 -8.68
N LYS A 109 -12.54 7.71 -8.07
CA LYS A 109 -11.48 8.69 -7.92
C LYS A 109 -11.58 9.35 -6.55
N ASN A 110 -10.46 9.39 -5.83
CA ASN A 110 -10.38 9.98 -4.49
C ASN A 110 -11.45 9.44 -3.52
N GLY A 111 -11.83 8.15 -3.65
CA GLY A 111 -12.81 7.51 -2.77
C GLY A 111 -14.26 7.57 -3.26
N TYR A 112 -14.54 8.36 -4.29
CA TYR A 112 -15.91 8.56 -4.79
C TYR A 112 -16.13 7.86 -6.12
N ALA A 113 -17.36 7.43 -6.38
CA ALA A 113 -17.80 7.10 -7.73
C ALA A 113 -17.64 8.33 -8.64
N ASP A 114 -16.76 8.23 -9.63
CA ASP A 114 -16.33 9.34 -10.50
C ASP A 114 -15.88 8.78 -11.84
N GLY A 115 -16.64 9.08 -12.90
CA GLY A 115 -16.51 8.49 -14.22
C GLY A 115 -17.72 7.65 -14.60
N LYS A 116 -17.56 6.75 -15.58
CA LYS A 116 -18.65 5.87 -16.04
C LYS A 116 -18.87 4.72 -15.05
N GLY A 117 -20.13 4.41 -14.76
CA GLY A 117 -20.52 3.30 -13.91
C GLY A 117 -22.02 3.02 -13.92
N LYS A 118 -22.42 2.05 -13.11
CA LYS A 118 -23.79 1.58 -12.92
C LYS A 118 -24.11 1.49 -11.44
N LEU A 119 -25.13 2.21 -10.99
CA LEU A 119 -25.72 2.11 -9.66
C LEU A 119 -27.01 1.30 -9.74
N THR A 120 -27.11 0.24 -8.95
CA THR A 120 -28.34 -0.52 -8.70
C THR A 120 -28.80 -0.21 -7.29
N THR A 121 -29.97 0.40 -7.16
CA THR A 121 -30.55 0.73 -5.83
C THR A 121 -31.16 -0.51 -5.17
N GLU A 122 -31.52 -0.38 -3.90
CA GLU A 122 -32.24 -1.42 -3.14
C GLU A 122 -33.56 -1.81 -3.81
N GLY A 123 -34.29 -0.83 -4.37
CA GLY A 123 -35.52 -1.03 -5.15
C GLY A 123 -35.29 -1.51 -6.58
N GLN A 124 -34.08 -1.98 -6.91
CA GLN A 124 -33.67 -2.47 -8.24
C GLN A 124 -33.71 -1.44 -9.38
N ALA A 125 -33.91 -0.15 -9.08
CA ALA A 125 -33.73 0.90 -10.08
C ALA A 125 -32.25 0.99 -10.48
N ILE A 126 -32.00 1.15 -11.78
CA ILE A 126 -30.67 1.17 -12.38
C ILE A 126 -30.38 2.56 -12.93
N TYR A 127 -29.22 3.11 -12.56
CA TYR A 127 -28.67 4.35 -13.11
C TYR A 127 -27.32 4.04 -13.74
N GLU A 128 -27.25 4.08 -15.07
CA GLU A 128 -26.04 3.81 -15.83
C GLU A 128 -25.63 5.05 -16.60
N GLY A 129 -24.41 5.53 -16.35
CA GLY A 129 -23.96 6.79 -16.94
C GLY A 129 -22.75 7.37 -16.23
N THR A 130 -22.62 8.70 -16.29
CA THR A 130 -21.50 9.42 -15.68
C THR A 130 -21.83 9.77 -14.24
N PHE A 131 -20.90 9.53 -13.32
CA PHE A 131 -20.96 9.98 -11.94
C PHE A 131 -19.85 11.01 -11.71
N LYS A 132 -20.12 12.02 -10.87
CA LYS A 132 -19.11 12.95 -10.39
C LYS A 132 -19.24 13.08 -8.88
N GLN A 133 -18.18 12.71 -8.16
CA GLN A 133 -18.14 12.76 -6.69
C GLN A 133 -19.34 12.07 -6.03
N GLY A 134 -19.76 10.91 -6.56
CA GLY A 134 -20.91 10.15 -6.04
C GLY A 134 -22.26 10.52 -6.65
N ILE A 135 -22.35 11.60 -7.43
CA ILE A 135 -23.62 12.10 -7.96
C ILE A 135 -23.80 11.69 -9.42
N TYR A 136 -24.88 10.99 -9.73
CA TYR A 136 -25.27 10.66 -11.09
C TYR A 136 -25.53 11.94 -11.91
N GLN A 137 -24.91 12.02 -13.08
CA GLN A 137 -25.05 13.13 -14.01
C GLN A 137 -26.08 12.73 -15.06
N TYR A 138 -27.29 13.28 -14.96
CA TYR A 138 -28.31 13.12 -15.99
C TYR A 138 -27.89 13.94 -17.23
N GLU A 139 -27.73 13.27 -18.37
CA GLU A 139 -27.49 13.93 -19.66
C GLU A 139 -28.86 14.36 -20.22
N ASN A 140 -29.08 15.67 -20.36
CA ASN A 140 -30.27 16.27 -21.00
C ASN A 140 -30.17 16.22 -22.52
#